data_AF-A0A3B8Q3X5-F1
#
_entry.id   AF-A0A3B8Q3X5-F1
#
_cell.length_a   1.000
_cell.length_b   1.000
_cell.length_c   1.000
_cell.angle_alpha   90.00
_cell.angle_beta   90.00
_cell.angle_gamma   90.00
#
_symmetry.space_group_name_H-M   'P 1'
#
loop_
_entity.id
_entity.type
_entity.pdbx_description
1 polymer ?
#
loop_
_entity_poly.entity_id
_entity_poly.type
_entity_poly.pdbx_seq_one_letter_code
_entity_poly.pdbx_strand_id
1 'polypeptide(L)'
;MVLLISPERSGRNEIGDLLLHLHRWFLLDLDGPFALNRARTKGIHQRHREIDTVGAWIVHKLATENQAAIVGLDANGQTLLRQVERSNKPVLMRPEPFNPVLRVLDEVGEATIIAARTMLGLLSFFGAILIGTWSVIRNPRRFRINAVIQRFELVGVKALFIVGLMSFLIGIVIAQQGAVQLRQFGAESLTVNLIGRITTRELGVLMTAILVAGRSGSAFAAQLGTMKLTEEVDAMRTIGVSPIEALVLPRLLATTFMMPLLGFFSMIGMPSSA
;
A
#
# COMPACT_ATOMS: atom_id res chain seq x y z
N MET A 1 -12.53 -1.99 43.69
CA MET A 1 -13.89 -2.34 43.26
C MET A 1 -13.74 -3.36 42.15
N VAL A 2 -14.09 -4.62 42.42
CA VAL A 2 -13.92 -5.75 41.49
C VAL A 2 -15.26 -5.93 40.79
N LEU A 3 -15.30 -5.72 39.48
CA LEU A 3 -16.49 -5.93 38.66
C LEU A 3 -16.62 -7.44 38.41
N LEU A 4 -17.54 -8.10 39.11
CA LEU A 4 -17.83 -9.52 38.90
C LEU A 4 -19.04 -9.65 38.00
N ILE A 5 -18.81 -10.16 36.79
CA ILE A 5 -19.85 -10.56 35.85
C ILE A 5 -20.12 -12.05 36.14
N SER A 6 -21.28 -12.36 36.73
CA SER A 6 -21.68 -13.74 37.04
C SER A 6 -22.79 -14.20 36.08
N PRO A 7 -22.64 -15.32 35.37
CA PRO A 7 -23.68 -15.86 34.50
C PRO A 7 -24.72 -16.64 35.31
N GLU A 8 -26.00 -16.41 35.04
CA GLU A 8 -27.13 -17.16 35.61
C GLU A 8 -27.33 -18.47 34.82
N ARG A 9 -27.35 -19.61 35.53
CA ARG A 9 -27.53 -20.95 34.97
C ARG A 9 -29.03 -21.23 34.79
N SER A 10 -29.50 -21.28 33.55
CA SER A 10 -30.80 -21.88 33.21
C SER A 10 -30.62 -22.88 32.06
N GLY A 11 -31.30 -24.02 32.21
CA GLY A 11 -30.95 -25.33 31.66
C GLY A 11 -30.81 -25.41 30.14
N ARG A 12 -29.91 -26.28 29.68
CA ARG A 12 -29.65 -26.48 28.25
C ARG A 12 -29.38 -27.95 27.94
N ASN A 13 -30.03 -28.41 26.88
CA ASN A 13 -30.10 -29.78 26.37
C ASN A 13 -28.75 -30.24 25.78
N GLU A 14 -28.51 -31.55 25.84
CA GLU A 14 -27.26 -32.27 25.50
C GLU A 14 -26.71 -32.03 24.07
N ILE A 15 -27.52 -31.46 23.16
CA ILE A 15 -27.09 -31.13 21.78
C ILE A 15 -26.29 -29.81 21.75
N GLY A 16 -26.46 -28.93 22.74
CA GLY A 16 -25.68 -27.68 22.87
C GLY A 16 -24.23 -27.90 23.32
N ASP A 17 -23.97 -28.97 24.08
CA ASP A 17 -22.64 -29.28 24.62
C ASP A 17 -21.65 -29.78 23.56
N LEU A 18 -22.15 -30.36 22.47
CA LEU A 18 -21.33 -30.81 21.35
C LEU A 18 -20.81 -29.63 20.50
N LEU A 19 -21.64 -28.62 20.29
CA LEU A 19 -21.28 -27.40 19.55
C LEU A 19 -20.35 -26.48 20.36
N LEU A 20 -20.53 -26.43 21.69
CA LEU A 20 -19.62 -25.73 22.60
C LEU A 20 -18.25 -26.42 22.73
N HIS A 21 -18.17 -27.75 22.58
CA HIS A 21 -16.88 -28.46 22.53
C HIS A 21 -16.09 -28.17 21.25
N LEU A 22 -16.75 -28.11 20.08
CA LEU A 22 -16.11 -27.80 18.80
C LEU A 22 -15.61 -26.36 18.73
N HIS A 23 -16.37 -25.39 19.28
CA HIS A 23 -15.93 -24.00 19.34
C HIS A 23 -14.82 -23.75 20.38
N ARG A 24 -14.76 -24.56 21.44
CA ARG A 24 -13.72 -24.48 22.49
C ARG A 24 -12.37 -25.02 22.02
N TRP A 25 -12.33 -25.99 21.11
CA TRP A 25 -11.08 -26.44 20.47
C TRP A 25 -10.47 -25.38 19.55
N PHE A 26 -11.29 -24.59 18.86
CA PHE A 26 -10.81 -23.51 17.99
C PHE A 26 -10.23 -22.32 18.76
N LEU A 27 -10.63 -22.13 20.03
CA LEU A 27 -10.11 -21.07 20.91
C LEU A 27 -8.90 -21.50 21.76
N LEU A 28 -8.53 -22.79 21.75
CA LEU A 28 -7.41 -23.35 22.54
C LEU A 28 -6.05 -23.27 21.82
N ASP A 29 -6.00 -22.76 20.59
CA ASP A 29 -4.75 -22.63 19.82
C ASP A 29 -4.13 -21.21 19.89
N LEU A 30 -4.56 -20.40 20.86
CA LEU A 30 -4.02 -19.07 21.15
C LEU A 30 -3.29 -18.98 22.51
N ASP A 31 -2.96 -20.12 23.12
CA ASP A 31 -2.19 -20.16 24.36
C ASP A 31 -0.67 -20.15 24.10
N GLY A 32 -0.12 -18.95 24.01
CA GLY A 32 1.29 -18.67 24.26
C GLY A 32 1.66 -17.19 24.12
N PRO A 33 2.55 -16.60 24.94
CA PRO A 33 2.74 -16.75 26.37
C PRO A 33 2.47 -15.39 27.06
N PHE A 34 1.23 -15.05 27.40
CA PHE A 34 0.95 -13.97 28.36
C PHE A 34 0.82 -14.57 29.76
N ALA A 35 1.93 -15.16 30.23
CA ALA A 35 2.10 -15.49 31.64
C ALA A 35 2.12 -14.18 32.43
N LEU A 36 0.97 -13.81 33.00
CA LEU A 36 0.87 -12.74 34.00
C LEU A 36 1.68 -13.17 35.23
N ASN A 37 2.94 -12.77 35.19
CA ASN A 37 3.91 -12.87 36.26
C ASN A 37 3.30 -12.28 37.53
N ARG A 38 3.20 -13.12 38.56
CA ARG A 38 2.75 -12.79 39.91
C ARG A 38 3.84 -11.93 40.58
N ALA A 39 4.02 -10.71 40.08
CA ALA A 39 4.95 -9.74 40.62
C ALA A 39 4.27 -8.90 41.70
N ARG A 40 4.66 -9.19 42.95
CA ARG A 40 4.72 -8.27 44.10
C ARG A 40 3.57 -7.26 44.23
N THR A 41 2.69 -7.58 45.18
CA THR A 41 2.02 -6.61 46.04
C THR A 41 3.05 -5.69 46.72
N LYS A 42 3.47 -4.64 46.02
CA LYS A 42 3.98 -3.41 46.65
C LYS A 42 2.95 -2.32 46.43
N GLY A 43 2.47 -1.79 47.55
CA GLY A 43 1.33 -0.89 47.64
C GLY A 43 1.40 0.26 46.65
N ILE A 44 0.36 0.35 45.83
CA ILE A 44 -0.01 1.58 45.13
C ILE A 44 -1.37 1.97 45.71
N HIS A 45 -1.33 2.79 46.75
CA HIS A 45 -2.49 3.53 47.25
C HIS A 45 -2.85 4.59 46.20
N GLN A 46 -3.56 4.21 45.14
CA GLN A 46 -4.32 5.14 44.30
C GLN A 46 -5.78 4.68 44.23
N ARG A 47 -6.50 5.16 45.24
CA ARG A 47 -7.96 5.20 45.32
C ARG A 47 -8.38 6.31 44.35
N HIS A 48 -8.89 5.96 43.16
CA HIS A 48 -9.76 6.71 42.22
C HIS A 48 -9.75 5.93 40.90
N ARG A 49 -10.63 4.92 40.76
CA ARG A 49 -10.93 4.27 39.48
C ARG A 49 -12.34 4.71 39.10
N GLU A 50 -12.46 5.95 38.64
CA GLU A 50 -13.70 6.44 38.05
C GLU A 50 -13.80 5.85 36.64
N ILE A 51 -14.94 5.25 36.32
CA ILE A 51 -15.24 4.80 34.96
C ILE A 51 -15.56 6.05 34.12
N ASP A 52 -14.92 6.18 32.97
CA ASP A 52 -15.22 7.24 32.00
C ASP A 52 -16.44 6.85 31.11
N THR A 53 -16.96 7.82 30.34
CA THR A 53 -18.12 7.59 29.46
C THR A 53 -17.87 6.47 28.44
N VAL A 54 -16.62 6.33 27.96
CA VAL A 54 -16.21 5.27 27.03
C VAL A 54 -16.21 3.91 27.74
N GLY A 55 -15.61 3.81 28.91
CA GLY A 55 -15.63 2.60 29.73
C GLY A 55 -17.04 2.19 30.13
N ALA A 56 -17.90 3.14 30.50
CA ALA A 56 -19.31 2.87 30.80
C ALA A 56 -20.07 2.32 29.58
N TRP A 57 -19.80 2.85 28.39
CA TRP A 57 -20.39 2.36 27.15
C TRP A 57 -19.90 0.96 26.76
N ILE A 58 -18.60 0.69 26.90
CA ILE A 58 -18.04 -0.65 26.65
C ILE A 58 -18.65 -1.69 27.60
N VAL A 59 -18.74 -1.36 28.89
CA VAL A 59 -19.35 -2.24 29.89
C VAL A 59 -20.84 -2.45 29.62
N HIS A 60 -21.58 -1.40 29.27
CA HIS A 60 -22.99 -1.51 28.87
C HIS A 60 -23.16 -2.40 27.64
N LYS A 61 -22.38 -2.16 26.59
CA LYS A 61 -22.43 -2.93 25.34
C LYS A 61 -22.11 -4.41 25.58
N LEU A 62 -21.03 -4.72 26.30
CA LEU A 62 -20.65 -6.10 26.64
C LEU A 62 -21.72 -6.80 27.51
N ALA A 63 -22.32 -6.08 28.47
CA ALA A 63 -23.39 -6.60 29.30
C ALA A 63 -24.65 -6.90 28.48
N THR A 64 -25.02 -6.02 27.55
CA THR A 64 -26.16 -6.22 26.65
C THR A 64 -25.93 -7.38 25.67
N GLU A 65 -24.73 -7.46 25.06
CA GLU A 65 -24.37 -8.54 24.12
C GLU A 65 -24.28 -9.92 24.80
N ASN A 66 -23.83 -9.97 26.05
CA ASN A 66 -23.66 -11.22 26.81
C ASN A 66 -24.79 -11.49 27.82
N GLN A 67 -25.87 -10.71 27.81
CA GLN A 67 -27.00 -10.82 28.75
C GLN A 67 -26.58 -10.89 30.23
N ALA A 68 -25.57 -10.10 30.61
CA ALA A 68 -24.93 -10.22 31.91
C ALA A 68 -25.22 -9.01 32.81
N ALA A 69 -25.42 -9.24 34.11
CA ALA A 69 -25.67 -8.17 35.07
C ALA A 69 -24.37 -7.42 35.43
N ILE A 70 -24.41 -6.09 35.42
CA ILE A 70 -23.28 -5.26 35.84
C ILE A 70 -23.40 -5.01 37.35
N VAL A 71 -22.48 -5.58 38.12
CA VAL A 71 -22.47 -5.47 39.60
C VAL A 71 -21.20 -4.79 40.08
N GLY A 72 -21.32 -3.98 41.15
CA GLY A 72 -20.18 -3.35 41.81
C GLY A 72 -19.77 -2.01 41.20
N LEU A 73 -20.72 -1.21 40.72
CA LEU A 73 -20.50 0.20 40.35
C LEU A 73 -20.70 1.12 41.56
N ASP A 74 -19.87 2.15 41.65
CA ASP A 74 -20.02 3.24 42.61
C ASP A 74 -21.17 4.18 42.20
N ALA A 75 -21.57 5.10 43.08
CA ALA A 75 -22.70 6.00 42.82
C ALA A 75 -22.52 6.84 41.53
N ASN A 76 -21.27 7.20 41.20
CA ASN A 76 -20.94 7.95 40.00
C ASN A 76 -21.01 7.06 38.75
N GLY A 77 -20.42 5.86 38.79
CA GLY A 77 -20.51 4.87 37.71
C GLY A 77 -21.95 4.41 37.41
N GLN A 78 -22.81 4.27 38.42
CA GLN A 78 -24.24 3.98 38.21
C GLN A 78 -25.01 5.13 37.56
N THR A 79 -24.58 6.37 37.81
CA THR A 79 -25.19 7.56 37.19
C THR A 79 -24.76 7.68 35.73
N LEU A 80 -23.48 7.45 35.44
CA LEU A 80 -22.95 7.38 34.07
C LEU A 80 -23.57 6.26 33.26
N LEU A 81 -23.72 5.06 33.84
CA LEU A 81 -24.33 3.93 33.14
C LEU A 81 -25.78 4.23 32.73
N ARG A 82 -26.57 4.84 33.62
CA ARG A 82 -27.93 5.29 33.32
C ARG A 82 -27.98 6.37 32.23
N GLN A 83 -26.98 7.26 32.18
CA GLN A 83 -26.89 8.28 31.13
C GLN A 83 -26.56 7.66 29.78
N VAL A 84 -25.65 6.69 29.74
CA VAL A 84 -25.29 5.95 28.52
C VAL A 84 -26.48 5.14 28.02
N GLU A 85 -27.18 4.42 28.91
CA GLU A 85 -28.38 3.64 28.57
C GLU A 85 -29.51 4.53 28.00
N ARG A 86 -29.72 5.72 28.57
CA ARG A 86 -30.69 6.71 28.04
C ARG A 86 -30.29 7.27 26.69
N SER A 87 -28.99 7.39 26.43
CA SER A 87 -28.43 7.92 25.19
C SER A 87 -28.35 6.86 24.09
N ASN A 88 -28.30 5.57 24.46
CA ASN A 88 -28.25 4.42 23.55
C ASN A 88 -29.62 4.06 22.95
N LYS A 89 -30.49 5.04 22.73
CA LYS A 89 -31.74 4.82 22.01
C LYS A 89 -31.39 4.66 20.53
N PRO A 90 -31.92 3.64 19.82
CA PRO A 90 -31.74 3.53 18.39
C PRO A 90 -32.37 4.77 17.74
N VAL A 91 -31.53 5.73 17.36
CA VAL A 91 -31.96 6.89 16.60
C VAL A 91 -32.36 6.35 15.23
N LEU A 92 -33.67 6.34 14.96
CA LEU A 92 -34.18 6.13 13.61
C LEU A 92 -33.69 7.31 12.76
N MET A 93 -32.52 7.16 12.14
CA MET A 93 -32.07 8.09 11.10
C MET A 93 -33.13 8.06 10.01
N ARG A 94 -33.91 9.14 9.88
CA ARG A 94 -34.74 9.33 8.70
C ARG A 94 -33.79 9.36 7.50
N PRO A 95 -33.96 8.49 6.49
CA PRO A 95 -33.22 8.67 5.25
C PRO A 95 -33.55 10.06 4.74
N GLU A 96 -32.53 10.90 4.52
CA GLU A 96 -32.79 12.23 3.97
C GLU A 96 -33.51 12.07 2.62
N PRO A 97 -34.46 12.95 2.28
CA PRO A 97 -35.13 12.90 0.99
C PRO A 97 -34.12 13.24 -0.12
N PHE A 98 -33.60 12.21 -0.79
CA PHE A 98 -32.52 12.38 -1.77
C PHE A 98 -33.06 12.52 -3.20
N ASN A 99 -32.56 13.54 -3.91
CA ASN A 99 -32.67 13.60 -5.37
C ASN A 99 -31.52 12.79 -5.99
N PRO A 100 -31.79 11.70 -6.73
CA PRO A 100 -30.74 10.88 -7.34
C PRO A 100 -29.78 11.67 -8.24
N VAL A 101 -30.29 12.70 -8.91
CA VAL A 101 -29.50 13.58 -9.78
C VAL A 101 -28.50 14.42 -8.98
N LEU A 102 -28.90 14.95 -7.83
CA LEU A 102 -28.00 15.74 -6.97
C LEU A 102 -26.89 14.85 -6.39
N ARG A 103 -27.19 13.58 -6.07
CA ARG A 103 -26.18 12.63 -5.60
C ARG A 103 -25.12 12.33 -6.65
N VAL A 104 -25.53 12.09 -7.89
CA VAL A 104 -24.57 11.86 -8.99
C VAL A 104 -23.72 13.13 -9.21
N LEU A 105 -24.33 14.31 -9.15
CA LEU A 105 -23.59 15.58 -9.25
C LEU A 105 -22.62 15.78 -8.08
N ASP A 106 -22.97 15.39 -6.87
CA ASP A 106 -22.13 15.50 -5.68
C ASP A 106 -20.95 14.53 -5.74
N GLU A 107 -21.20 13.25 -6.07
CA GLU A 107 -20.16 12.23 -6.26
C GLU A 107 -19.18 12.63 -7.39
N VAL A 108 -19.69 13.14 -8.51
CA VAL A 108 -18.86 13.65 -9.62
C VAL A 108 -18.11 14.92 -9.21
N GLY A 109 -18.75 15.83 -8.47
CA GLY A 109 -18.14 17.05 -7.96
C GLY A 109 -16.98 16.76 -7.01
N GLU A 110 -17.19 15.85 -6.06
CA GLU A 110 -16.16 15.41 -5.12
C GLU A 110 -14.99 14.73 -5.86
N ALA A 111 -15.28 13.80 -6.78
CA ALA A 111 -14.26 13.14 -7.59
C ALA A 111 -13.44 14.14 -8.42
N THR A 112 -14.11 15.16 -8.99
CA THR A 112 -13.46 16.22 -9.77
C THR A 112 -12.54 17.07 -8.90
N ILE A 113 -12.98 17.45 -7.70
CA ILE A 113 -12.17 18.24 -6.77
C ILE A 113 -10.95 17.43 -6.29
N ILE A 114 -11.13 16.14 -5.99
CA ILE A 114 -10.03 15.24 -5.61
C ILE A 114 -9.03 15.11 -6.76
N ALA A 115 -9.50 14.88 -7.99
CA ALA A 115 -8.64 14.79 -9.16
C ALA A 115 -7.85 16.09 -9.39
N ALA A 116 -8.51 17.25 -9.29
CA ALA A 116 -7.87 18.56 -9.46
C ALA A 116 -6.78 18.82 -8.40
N ARG A 117 -7.09 18.54 -7.12
CA ARG A 117 -6.10 18.68 -6.03
C ARG A 117 -4.92 17.73 -6.20
N THR A 118 -5.19 16.49 -6.63
CA THR A 118 -4.14 15.49 -6.91
C THR A 118 -3.24 15.96 -8.06
N MET A 119 -3.84 16.47 -9.14
CA MET A 119 -3.10 17.03 -10.29
C MET A 119 -2.17 18.18 -9.88
N LEU A 120 -2.66 19.12 -9.05
CA LEU A 120 -1.85 20.21 -8.51
C LEU A 120 -0.72 19.70 -7.60
N GLY A 121 -0.98 18.65 -6.82
CA GLY A 121 0.04 17.96 -6.03
C GLY A 121 1.14 17.34 -6.90
N LEU A 122 0.78 16.65 -7.99
CA LEU A 122 1.73 16.09 -8.95
C LEU A 122 2.57 17.18 -9.61
N LEU A 123 1.94 18.30 -10.01
CA LEU A 123 2.64 19.44 -10.60
C LEU A 123 3.64 20.06 -9.60
N SER A 124 3.26 20.18 -8.33
CA SER A 124 4.13 20.68 -7.27
C SER A 124 5.31 19.73 -7.03
N PHE A 125 5.07 18.42 -7.05
CA PHE A 125 6.12 17.40 -6.93
C PHE A 125 7.10 17.44 -8.11
N PHE A 126 6.58 17.57 -9.33
CA PHE A 126 7.40 17.72 -10.53
C PHE A 126 8.24 19.01 -10.48
N GLY A 127 7.64 20.13 -10.04
CA GLY A 127 8.36 21.38 -9.78
C GLY A 127 9.49 21.21 -8.77
N ALA A 128 9.27 20.49 -7.68
CA ALA A 128 10.30 20.19 -6.69
C ALA A 128 11.44 19.32 -7.27
N ILE A 129 11.13 18.36 -8.14
CA ILE A 129 12.13 17.57 -8.86
C ILE A 129 12.97 18.47 -9.79
N LEU A 130 12.34 19.37 -10.55
CA LEU A 130 13.04 20.28 -11.43
C LEU A 130 13.99 21.22 -10.65
N ILE A 131 13.49 21.82 -9.57
CA ILE A 131 14.29 22.67 -8.69
C ILE A 131 15.44 21.88 -8.07
N GLY A 132 15.18 20.65 -7.58
CA GLY A 132 16.22 19.78 -7.03
C GLY A 132 17.27 19.38 -8.07
N THR A 133 16.85 19.06 -9.29
CA THR A 133 17.76 18.74 -10.40
C THR A 133 18.63 19.94 -10.73
N TRP A 134 18.04 21.13 -10.82
CA TRP A 134 18.75 22.38 -11.06
C TRP A 134 19.73 22.73 -9.94
N SER A 135 19.33 22.54 -8.68
CA SER A 135 20.17 22.71 -7.47
C SER A 135 21.42 21.81 -7.54
N VAL A 136 21.23 20.54 -7.88
CA VAL A 136 22.34 19.57 -8.05
C VAL A 136 23.28 19.95 -9.18
N ILE A 137 22.75 20.38 -10.33
CA ILE A 137 23.56 20.84 -11.47
C ILE A 137 24.41 22.05 -11.08
N ARG A 138 23.84 23.00 -10.32
CA ARG A 138 24.59 24.18 -9.85
C ARG A 138 25.62 23.85 -8.76
N ASN A 139 25.40 22.81 -7.96
CA ASN A 139 26.29 22.47 -6.85
C ASN A 139 26.61 20.96 -6.78
N PRO A 140 27.37 20.43 -7.76
CA PRO A 140 27.58 18.99 -7.94
C PRO A 140 28.33 18.31 -6.78
N ARG A 141 29.07 19.08 -5.96
CA ARG A 141 29.76 18.55 -4.77
C ARG A 141 28.83 18.04 -3.67
N ARG A 142 27.57 18.49 -3.63
CA ARG A 142 26.56 17.98 -2.68
C ARG A 142 25.93 16.66 -3.14
N PHE A 143 26.21 16.24 -4.37
CA PHE A 143 25.57 15.10 -4.99
C PHE A 143 26.28 13.79 -4.66
N ARG A 144 25.51 12.83 -4.13
CA ARG A 144 26.03 11.51 -3.73
C ARG A 144 26.06 10.56 -4.94
N ILE A 145 27.08 10.67 -5.78
CA ILE A 145 27.25 9.84 -6.99
C ILE A 145 27.15 8.34 -6.66
N ASN A 146 27.72 7.93 -5.52
CA ASN A 146 27.66 6.53 -5.06
C ASN A 146 26.21 6.01 -4.94
N ALA A 147 25.27 6.87 -4.51
CA ALA A 147 23.86 6.49 -4.42
C ALA A 147 23.26 6.24 -5.82
N VAL A 148 23.69 6.98 -6.85
CA VAL A 148 23.24 6.75 -8.24
C VAL A 148 23.79 5.44 -8.78
N ILE A 149 25.09 5.17 -8.57
CA ILE A 149 25.73 3.92 -9.03
C ILE A 149 25.03 2.70 -8.44
N GLN A 150 24.69 2.75 -7.15
CA GLN A 150 23.93 1.67 -6.51
C GLN A 150 22.55 1.45 -7.17
N ARG A 151 21.90 2.52 -7.63
CA ARG A 151 20.62 2.41 -8.36
C ARG A 151 20.83 1.94 -9.80
N PHE A 152 21.93 2.31 -10.46
CA PHE A 152 22.29 1.78 -11.78
C PHE A 152 22.37 0.26 -11.77
N GLU A 153 23.07 -0.34 -10.81
CA GLU A 153 23.17 -1.80 -10.74
C GLU A 153 21.78 -2.45 -10.58
N LEU A 154 20.96 -1.92 -9.67
CA LEU A 154 19.63 -2.45 -9.38
C LEU A 154 18.65 -2.31 -10.56
N VAL A 155 18.69 -1.18 -11.26
CA VAL A 155 17.81 -0.88 -12.39
C VAL A 155 18.29 -1.57 -13.66
N GLY A 156 19.58 -1.46 -13.97
CA GLY A 156 20.16 -1.98 -15.21
C GLY A 156 20.49 -3.45 -15.16
N VAL A 157 21.40 -3.87 -14.29
CA VAL A 157 21.93 -5.26 -14.29
C VAL A 157 20.81 -6.27 -14.09
N LYS A 158 19.91 -6.01 -13.14
CA LYS A 158 18.76 -6.90 -12.91
C LYS A 158 17.69 -6.81 -14.01
N ALA A 159 17.60 -5.71 -14.75
CA ALA A 159 16.67 -5.62 -15.88
C ALA A 159 17.24 -6.23 -17.16
N LEU A 160 18.57 -6.24 -17.36
CA LEU A 160 19.22 -6.79 -18.56
C LEU A 160 18.75 -8.21 -18.86
N PHE A 161 18.71 -9.08 -17.84
CA PHE A 161 18.27 -10.46 -18.02
C PHE A 161 16.83 -10.56 -18.52
N ILE A 162 15.91 -9.81 -17.90
CA ILE A 162 14.48 -9.85 -18.26
C ILE A 162 14.24 -9.17 -19.62
N VAL A 163 14.86 -8.02 -19.86
CA VAL A 163 14.78 -7.30 -21.15
C VAL A 163 15.32 -8.17 -22.28
N GLY A 164 16.49 -8.77 -22.10
CA GLY A 164 17.12 -9.63 -23.11
C GLY A 164 16.27 -10.85 -23.42
N LEU A 165 15.80 -11.54 -22.38
CA LEU A 165 14.95 -12.71 -22.55
C LEU A 165 13.63 -12.38 -23.28
N MET A 166 12.96 -11.29 -22.87
CA MET A 166 11.71 -10.86 -23.51
C MET A 166 11.95 -10.43 -24.96
N SER A 167 13.01 -9.65 -25.22
CA SER A 167 13.34 -9.17 -26.56
C SER A 167 13.68 -10.32 -27.50
N PHE A 168 14.38 -11.34 -26.99
CA PHE A 168 14.70 -12.54 -27.73
C PHE A 168 13.44 -13.34 -28.11
N LEU A 169 12.60 -13.66 -27.12
CA LEU A 169 11.38 -14.44 -27.34
C LEU A 169 10.41 -13.72 -28.28
N ILE A 170 10.18 -12.42 -28.04
CA ILE A 170 9.30 -11.60 -28.89
C ILE A 170 9.88 -11.47 -30.30
N GLY A 171 11.20 -11.31 -30.43
CA GLY A 171 11.87 -11.23 -31.72
C GLY A 171 11.64 -12.47 -32.57
N ILE A 172 11.76 -13.68 -32.01
CA ILE A 172 11.48 -14.94 -32.73
C ILE A 172 10.03 -14.99 -33.19
N VAL A 173 9.08 -14.68 -32.29
CA VAL A 173 7.65 -14.72 -32.61
C VAL A 173 7.30 -13.77 -33.75
N ILE A 174 7.83 -12.53 -33.71
CA ILE A 174 7.57 -11.54 -34.76
C ILE A 174 8.26 -11.91 -36.06
N ALA A 175 9.49 -12.41 -36.02
CA ALA A 175 10.20 -12.87 -37.22
C ALA A 175 9.40 -13.98 -37.91
N GLN A 176 8.93 -14.97 -37.15
CA GLN A 176 8.14 -16.07 -37.68
C GLN A 176 6.78 -15.60 -38.24
N GLN A 177 6.03 -14.78 -37.49
CA GLN A 177 4.72 -14.28 -37.95
C GLN A 177 4.85 -13.36 -39.16
N GLY A 178 5.83 -12.47 -39.16
CA GLY A 178 6.02 -11.52 -40.25
C GLY A 178 6.56 -12.18 -41.52
N ALA A 179 7.43 -13.20 -41.41
CA ALA A 179 7.87 -13.99 -42.58
C ALA A 179 6.69 -14.69 -43.26
N VAL A 180 5.80 -15.32 -42.49
CA VAL A 180 4.59 -15.95 -43.04
C VAL A 180 3.68 -14.91 -43.70
N GLN A 181 3.52 -13.73 -43.09
CA GLN A 181 2.70 -12.64 -43.64
C GLN A 181 3.29 -11.98 -44.89
N LEU A 182 4.61 -11.97 -45.10
CA LEU A 182 5.21 -11.39 -46.31
C LEU A 182 5.36 -12.41 -47.45
N ARG A 183 5.46 -13.71 -47.12
CA ARG A 183 5.44 -14.81 -48.10
C ARG A 183 4.17 -14.80 -48.94
N GLN A 184 3.00 -14.56 -48.34
CA GLN A 184 1.72 -14.45 -49.07
C GLN A 184 1.67 -13.27 -50.07
N PHE A 185 2.54 -12.27 -49.92
CA PHE A 185 2.66 -11.15 -50.87
C PHE A 185 3.84 -11.31 -51.84
N GLY A 186 4.55 -12.46 -51.81
CA GLY A 186 5.75 -12.68 -52.62
C GLY A 186 6.95 -11.81 -52.22
N ALA A 187 6.91 -11.15 -51.06
CA ALA A 187 7.89 -10.16 -50.62
C ALA A 187 8.84 -10.68 -49.52
N GLU A 188 9.19 -11.97 -49.58
CA GLU A 188 9.97 -12.65 -48.53
C GLU A 188 11.34 -11.99 -48.30
N SER A 189 12.00 -11.50 -49.35
CA SER A 189 13.28 -10.77 -49.26
C SER A 189 13.19 -9.45 -48.48
N LEU A 190 12.02 -8.81 -48.40
CA LEU A 190 11.84 -7.56 -47.66
C LEU A 190 11.58 -7.80 -46.16
N THR A 191 11.31 -9.04 -45.77
CA THR A 191 10.97 -9.44 -44.40
C THR A 191 12.04 -9.01 -43.40
N VAL A 192 13.31 -9.29 -43.69
CA VAL A 192 14.43 -8.97 -42.79
C VAL A 192 14.55 -7.46 -42.58
N ASN A 193 14.42 -6.67 -43.65
CA ASN A 193 14.54 -5.21 -43.58
C ASN A 193 13.35 -4.54 -42.88
N LEU A 194 12.11 -4.93 -43.21
CA LEU A 194 10.93 -4.33 -42.59
C LEU A 194 10.82 -4.72 -41.11
N ILE A 195 10.86 -6.02 -40.82
CA ILE A 195 10.70 -6.51 -39.46
C ILE A 195 11.85 -5.99 -38.60
N GLY A 196 13.09 -6.15 -39.05
CA GLY A 196 14.27 -5.67 -38.33
C GLY A 196 14.17 -4.18 -37.98
N ARG A 197 13.74 -3.33 -38.93
CA ARG A 197 13.62 -1.89 -38.66
C ARG A 197 12.52 -1.55 -37.66
N ILE A 198 11.35 -2.21 -37.77
CA ILE A 198 10.20 -1.98 -36.88
C ILE A 198 10.50 -2.49 -35.47
N THR A 199 11.05 -3.70 -35.36
CA THR A 199 11.32 -4.32 -34.05
C THR A 199 12.39 -3.55 -33.29
N THR A 200 13.46 -3.14 -33.98
CA THR A 200 14.57 -2.40 -33.37
C THR A 200 14.13 -1.01 -32.90
N ARG A 201 13.42 -0.24 -33.73
CA ARG A 201 13.10 1.16 -33.46
C ARG A 201 11.89 1.37 -32.55
N GLU A 202 10.82 0.59 -32.77
CA GLU A 202 9.55 0.82 -32.10
C GLU A 202 9.40 -0.16 -30.93
N LEU A 203 9.48 -1.46 -31.21
CA LEU A 203 9.11 -2.48 -30.22
C LEU A 203 10.16 -2.69 -29.14
N GLY A 204 11.45 -2.68 -29.46
CA GLY A 204 12.53 -2.85 -28.48
C GLY A 204 12.51 -1.73 -27.43
N VAL A 205 12.33 -0.48 -27.87
CA VAL A 205 12.22 0.69 -26.99
C VAL A 205 10.92 0.64 -26.17
N LEU A 206 9.79 0.34 -26.80
CA LEU A 206 8.49 0.31 -26.13
C LEU A 206 8.41 -0.79 -25.08
N MET A 207 8.89 -2.00 -25.38
CA MET A 207 8.96 -3.11 -24.43
C MET A 207 9.86 -2.78 -23.24
N THR A 208 11.04 -2.21 -23.51
CA THR A 208 11.96 -1.79 -22.46
C THR A 208 11.32 -0.73 -21.57
N ALA A 209 10.64 0.27 -22.15
CA ALA A 209 9.99 1.34 -21.40
C ALA A 209 8.88 0.82 -20.47
N ILE A 210 7.98 0.00 -20.99
CA ILE A 210 6.87 -0.59 -20.19
C ILE A 210 7.43 -1.48 -19.08
N LEU A 211 8.42 -2.32 -19.40
CA LEU A 211 9.03 -3.22 -18.41
C LEU A 211 9.73 -2.44 -17.28
N VAL A 212 10.54 -1.44 -17.63
CA VAL A 212 11.25 -0.62 -16.64
C VAL A 212 10.25 0.17 -15.78
N ALA A 213 9.20 0.74 -16.38
CA ALA A 213 8.14 1.43 -15.67
C ALA A 213 7.42 0.49 -14.67
N GLY A 214 7.07 -0.72 -15.09
CA GLY A 214 6.41 -1.71 -14.24
C GLY A 214 7.32 -2.21 -13.11
N ARG A 215 8.46 -2.81 -13.45
CA ARG A 215 9.34 -3.49 -12.48
C ARG A 215 10.09 -2.51 -11.58
N SER A 216 10.77 -1.54 -12.16
CA SER A 216 11.58 -0.59 -11.39
C SER A 216 10.69 0.47 -10.73
N GLY A 217 9.66 0.95 -11.42
CA GLY A 217 8.69 1.91 -10.86
C GLY A 217 7.94 1.34 -9.65
N SER A 218 7.40 0.12 -9.74
CA SER A 218 6.72 -0.52 -8.60
C SER A 218 7.66 -0.78 -7.43
N ALA A 219 8.89 -1.23 -7.71
CA ALA A 219 9.90 -1.44 -6.66
C ALA A 219 10.27 -0.12 -5.96
N PHE A 220 10.37 0.98 -6.70
CA PHE A 220 10.65 2.30 -6.12
C PHE A 220 9.47 2.86 -5.34
N ALA A 221 8.25 2.68 -5.83
CA ALA A 221 7.05 3.07 -5.11
C ALA A 221 6.92 2.30 -3.79
N ALA A 222 7.14 0.99 -3.80
CA ALA A 222 7.16 0.17 -2.60
C ALA A 222 8.24 0.61 -1.61
N GLN A 223 9.47 0.83 -2.08
CA GLN A 223 10.57 1.31 -1.23
C GLN A 223 10.27 2.68 -0.61
N LEU A 224 9.80 3.65 -1.40
CA LEU A 224 9.42 4.97 -0.92
C LEU A 224 8.24 4.91 0.05
N GLY A 225 7.27 4.03 -0.22
CA GLY A 225 6.13 3.77 0.67
C GLY A 225 6.57 3.22 2.02
N THR A 226 7.45 2.22 2.04
CA THR A 226 8.02 1.68 3.27
C THR A 226 8.80 2.75 4.04
N MET A 227 9.67 3.51 3.36
CA MET A 227 10.44 4.59 3.99
C MET A 227 9.54 5.71 4.55
N LYS A 228 8.35 5.91 3.98
CA LYS A 228 7.36 6.85 4.53
C LYS A 228 6.63 6.27 5.73
N LEU A 229 6.29 4.98 5.70
CA LEU A 229 5.66 4.27 6.83
C LEU A 229 6.59 4.14 8.04
N THR A 230 7.90 3.99 7.81
CA THR A 230 8.94 3.94 8.85
C THR A 230 9.43 5.31 9.30
N GLU A 231 8.79 6.39 8.84
CA GLU A 231 9.13 7.79 9.14
C GLU A 231 10.56 8.23 8.73
N GLU A 232 11.30 7.42 7.97
CA GLU A 232 12.66 7.76 7.51
C GLU A 232 12.68 9.04 6.68
N VAL A 233 11.65 9.25 5.85
CA VAL A 233 11.51 10.47 5.02
C VAL A 233 11.35 11.72 5.89
N ASP A 234 10.64 11.62 7.01
CA ASP A 234 10.41 12.76 7.90
C ASP A 234 11.62 13.00 8.80
N ALA A 235 12.29 11.93 9.27
CA ALA A 235 13.56 12.03 9.98
C ALA A 235 14.62 12.79 9.15
N MET A 236 14.69 12.55 7.84
CA MET A 236 15.58 13.28 6.94
C MET A 236 15.29 14.77 6.89
N ARG A 237 14.01 15.16 6.88
CA ARG A 237 13.62 16.59 6.91
C ARG A 237 14.05 17.25 8.21
N THR A 238 13.93 16.54 9.34
CA THR A 238 14.32 17.04 10.66
C THR A 238 15.83 17.32 10.76
N ILE A 239 16.67 16.48 10.15
CA ILE A 239 18.13 16.69 10.10
C ILE A 239 18.57 17.64 8.97
N GLY A 240 17.63 18.32 8.31
CA GLY A 240 17.92 19.30 7.27
C GLY A 240 18.33 18.71 5.91
N VAL A 241 18.09 17.42 5.68
CA VAL A 241 18.40 16.76 4.40
C VAL A 241 17.16 16.73 3.51
N SER A 242 17.28 17.27 2.30
CA SER A 242 16.19 17.24 1.30
C SER A 242 15.90 15.80 0.84
N PRO A 243 14.69 15.26 1.06
CA PRO A 243 14.35 13.91 0.60
C PRO A 243 14.31 13.80 -0.93
N ILE A 244 13.95 14.88 -1.65
CA ILE A 244 13.93 14.88 -3.11
C ILE A 244 15.33 14.65 -3.66
N GLU A 245 16.32 15.38 -3.15
CA GLU A 245 17.70 15.29 -3.63
C GLU A 245 18.35 13.94 -3.25
N ALA A 246 18.04 13.42 -2.08
CA ALA A 246 18.69 12.21 -1.56
C ALA A 246 18.01 10.91 -2.03
N LEU A 247 16.70 10.89 -2.24
CA LEU A 247 15.95 9.67 -2.58
C LEU A 247 15.43 9.66 -4.01
N VAL A 248 14.87 10.76 -4.49
CA VAL A 248 14.14 10.80 -5.76
C VAL A 248 15.11 11.01 -6.92
N LEU A 249 16.00 12.01 -6.84
CA LEU A 249 16.95 12.32 -7.91
C LEU A 249 17.86 11.14 -8.30
N PRO A 250 18.49 10.39 -7.38
CA PRO A 250 19.38 9.30 -7.77
C PRO A 250 18.65 8.19 -8.53
N ARG A 251 17.40 7.92 -8.15
CA ARG A 251 16.54 6.93 -8.83
C ARG A 251 16.15 7.42 -10.21
N LEU A 252 15.70 8.67 -10.34
CA LEU A 252 15.31 9.29 -11.61
C LEU A 252 16.48 9.32 -12.59
N LEU A 253 17.67 9.73 -12.16
CA LEU A 253 18.85 9.74 -13.01
C LEU A 253 19.23 8.33 -13.44
N ALA A 254 19.30 7.38 -12.51
CA ALA A 254 19.61 5.98 -12.84
C ALA A 254 18.61 5.41 -13.87
N THR A 255 17.31 5.63 -13.73
CA THR A 255 16.32 5.16 -14.72
C THR A 255 16.40 5.91 -16.04
N THR A 256 16.62 7.22 -16.03
CA THR A 256 16.70 8.04 -17.25
C THR A 256 17.90 7.64 -18.11
N PHE A 257 19.05 7.35 -17.49
CA PHE A 257 20.23 6.88 -18.22
C PHE A 257 20.13 5.39 -18.57
N MET A 258 19.51 4.56 -17.72
CA MET A 258 19.36 3.13 -18.02
C MET A 258 18.31 2.83 -19.09
N MET A 259 17.24 3.61 -19.20
CA MET A 259 16.22 3.39 -20.24
C MET A 259 16.80 3.29 -21.66
N PRO A 260 17.56 4.29 -22.16
CA PRO A 260 18.15 4.20 -23.50
C PRO A 260 19.19 3.09 -23.59
N LEU A 261 19.99 2.88 -22.54
CA LEU A 261 21.02 1.83 -22.52
C LEU A 261 20.41 0.42 -22.66
N LEU A 262 19.32 0.16 -21.93
CA LEU A 262 18.56 -1.08 -22.00
C LEU A 262 17.81 -1.20 -23.33
N GLY A 263 17.36 -0.08 -23.92
CA GLY A 263 16.77 -0.07 -25.25
C GLY A 263 17.78 -0.52 -26.31
N PHE A 264 18.99 0.01 -26.29
CA PHE A 264 20.08 -0.46 -27.16
C PHE A 264 20.42 -1.93 -26.92
N PHE A 265 20.40 -2.39 -25.67
CA PHE A 265 20.62 -3.81 -25.37
C PHE A 265 19.50 -4.70 -25.94
N SER A 266 18.24 -4.28 -25.81
CA SER A 266 17.07 -4.95 -26.40
C SER A 266 17.21 -5.09 -27.91
N MET A 267 17.65 -4.03 -28.59
CA MET A 267 17.90 -4.01 -30.03
C MET A 267 18.91 -5.08 -30.46
N ILE A 268 19.99 -5.28 -29.68
CA ILE A 268 21.02 -6.30 -29.97
C ILE A 268 20.50 -7.71 -29.66
N GLY A 269 19.71 -7.87 -28.60
CA GLY A 269 19.18 -9.17 -28.17
C GLY A 269 18.07 -9.73 -29.07
N MET A 270 17.48 -8.91 -29.94
CA MET A 270 16.47 -9.36 -30.89
C MET A 270 17.11 -10.18 -32.02
N PRO A 271 16.72 -11.45 -32.21
CA PRO A 271 17.23 -12.24 -33.32
C PRO A 271 16.74 -11.64 -34.65
N SER A 272 17.68 -11.13 -35.44
CA SER A 272 17.43 -10.61 -36.79
C SER A 272 17.44 -11.71 -37.85
N SER A 273 16.96 -12.92 -37.53
CA SER A 273 17.27 -14.15 -38.28
C SER A 273 16.92 -14.04 -39.76
N ALA A 274 17.99 -14.14 -40.57
CA ALA A 274 18.20 -15.02 -41.74
C ALA A 274 16.97 -15.49 -42.51
#